data_AF-A0A1R1C8Q8-F1
#
_entry.id   AF-A0A1R1C8Q8-F1
#
_cell.length_a   1.000
_cell.length_b   1.000
_cell.length_c   1.000
_cell.angle_alpha   90.00
_cell.angle_beta   90.00
_cell.angle_gamma   90.00
#
_symmetry.space_group_name_H-M   'P 1'
#
loop_
_entity.id
_entity.type
_entity.pdbx_description
1 polymer ?
#
loop_
_entity_poly.entity_id
_entity_poly.type
_entity_poly.pdbx_seq_one_letter_code
_entity_poly.pdbx_strand_id
1 'polypeptide(L)'
;MNMAVPASYNDVGVTAEIRNHVGIVCYEREFTIPSLTVAVNNILDETTLPIGSYSEKEIPGLGHVKTNKPNFDFFNYAGIHRPVKIYTTPHTYVKDITIVTALEETTGVVQSEISYVGDAAVHARIMDQDQYMIGELNSAQGSLNINNVNLWEPLKAYHYTLQRSFRSSICE
;
A
#
# COMPACT_ATOMS: atom_id res chain seq x y z
N MET A 1 -34.94 5.87 0.87
CA MET A 1 -33.99 4.78 1.19
C MET A 1 -32.61 5.40 1.11
N ASN A 2 -32.10 5.91 2.23
CA ASN A 2 -30.81 6.61 2.25
C ASN A 2 -29.73 5.59 2.57
N MET A 3 -28.87 5.33 1.61
CA MET A 3 -27.69 4.50 1.78
C MET A 3 -26.55 5.41 2.24
N ALA A 4 -25.97 5.15 3.42
CA ALA A 4 -24.74 5.78 3.84
C ALA A 4 -23.55 5.14 3.09
N VAL A 5 -22.75 5.98 2.45
CA VAL A 5 -21.48 5.58 1.83
C VAL A 5 -20.46 5.40 2.97
N PRO A 6 -19.69 4.29 3.06
CA PRO A 6 -18.64 4.17 4.06
C PRO A 6 -17.52 5.15 3.72
N ALA A 7 -17.27 6.12 4.60
CA ALA A 7 -16.06 6.91 4.58
C ALA A 7 -14.89 6.03 5.08
N SER A 8 -13.85 5.91 4.27
CA SER A 8 -12.59 5.25 4.66
C SER A 8 -11.88 6.13 5.68
N TYR A 9 -12.08 5.84 6.96
CA TYR A 9 -11.22 6.34 8.03
C TYR A 9 -9.95 5.50 8.01
N ASN A 10 -8.82 6.07 7.60
CA ASN A 10 -7.49 5.54 7.92
C ASN A 10 -6.45 6.62 7.59
N ASP A 11 -6.07 7.40 8.59
CA ASP A 11 -4.76 8.06 8.67
C ASP A 11 -4.59 8.76 10.03
N VAL A 12 -4.47 7.97 11.10
CA VAL A 12 -3.80 8.42 12.33
C VAL A 12 -2.80 7.33 12.68
N GLY A 13 -1.51 7.66 12.75
CA GLY A 13 -0.48 6.72 13.21
C GLY A 13 -0.91 6.07 14.52
N VAL A 14 -0.90 4.73 14.55
CA VAL A 14 -1.68 3.96 15.54
C VAL A 14 -1.01 3.95 16.93
N THR A 15 0.28 4.26 17.02
CA THR A 15 1.03 4.17 18.29
C THR A 15 1.62 5.52 18.72
N ALA A 16 1.49 5.82 20.02
CA ALA A 16 2.03 7.03 20.62
C ALA A 16 3.56 7.13 20.48
N GLU A 17 4.25 6.00 20.39
CA GLU A 17 5.70 5.90 20.24
C GLU A 17 6.20 6.43 18.89
N ILE A 18 5.47 6.20 17.80
CA ILE A 18 5.82 6.74 16.48
C ILE A 18 5.53 8.25 16.42
N ARG A 19 4.42 8.69 17.02
CA ARG A 19 4.07 10.12 17.10
C ARG A 19 5.04 10.92 17.99
N ASN A 20 5.58 10.28 19.03
CA ASN A 20 6.38 10.93 20.06
C ASN A 20 7.86 10.50 20.04
N HIS A 21 8.34 9.87 18.97
CA HIS A 21 9.74 9.46 18.90
C HIS A 21 10.66 10.69 18.87
N VAL A 22 11.49 10.83 19.91
CA VAL A 22 12.54 11.85 20.00
C VAL A 22 13.89 11.14 19.87
N GLY A 23 14.43 11.13 18.66
CA GLY A 23 15.76 10.63 18.29
C GLY A 23 16.38 11.52 17.20
N ILE A 24 17.70 11.43 17.00
CA ILE A 24 18.36 12.14 15.90
C ILE A 24 18.00 11.40 14.61
N VAL A 25 17.07 11.96 13.85
CA VAL A 25 16.78 11.54 12.48
C VAL A 25 17.34 12.63 11.57
N CYS A 26 18.38 12.32 10.81
CA CYS A 26 18.89 13.20 9.77
C CYS A 26 17.95 13.08 8.56
N TYR A 27 17.00 13.99 8.46
CA TYR A 27 16.21 14.18 7.24
C TYR A 27 16.11 15.66 6.94
N GLU A 28 16.14 15.99 5.66
CA GLU A 28 15.89 17.33 5.17
C GLU A 28 14.46 17.73 5.57
N ARG A 29 14.33 18.80 6.37
CA ARG A 29 13.04 19.28 6.91
C ARG A 29 12.35 20.29 6.00
N GLU A 30 13.07 20.79 5.00
CA GLU A 30 12.62 21.83 4.09
C GLU A 30 12.82 21.35 2.67
N PHE A 31 11.74 21.23 1.90
CA PHE A 31 11.83 20.90 0.48
C PHE A 31 10.82 21.77 -0.27
N THR A 32 11.17 22.12 -1.51
CA THR A 32 10.27 22.89 -2.38
C THR A 32 9.46 21.91 -3.22
N ILE A 33 8.14 22.02 -3.16
CA ILE A 33 7.25 21.24 -4.03
C ILE A 33 7.12 22.00 -5.36
N PRO A 34 7.52 21.42 -6.50
CA PRO A 34 7.30 22.04 -7.80
C PRO A 34 5.80 22.10 -8.13
N SER A 35 5.40 23.00 -9.02
CA SER A 35 4.03 23.02 -9.56
C SER A 35 3.72 21.66 -10.19
N LEU A 36 2.70 20.97 -9.68
CA LEU A 36 2.25 19.68 -10.18
C LEU A 36 0.95 19.85 -10.99
N THR A 37 1.01 19.54 -12.28
CA THR A 37 -0.14 19.53 -13.18
C THR A 37 -0.34 18.12 -13.72
N VAL A 38 -1.55 17.57 -13.61
CA VAL A 38 -1.90 16.24 -14.13
C VAL A 38 -3.06 16.36 -15.11
N ALA A 39 -2.84 15.94 -16.36
CA ALA A 39 -3.89 15.76 -17.35
C ALA A 39 -4.43 14.33 -17.26
N VAL A 40 -5.75 14.17 -17.16
CA VAL A 40 -6.40 12.87 -17.03
C VAL A 40 -7.26 12.61 -18.26
N ASN A 41 -7.13 11.42 -18.85
CA ASN A 41 -7.94 10.95 -19.97
C ASN A 41 -8.98 9.94 -19.47
N ASN A 42 -10.22 10.06 -19.94
CA ASN A 42 -11.30 9.14 -19.61
C ASN A 42 -11.75 8.26 -20.80
N ILE A 43 -11.10 8.40 -21.96
CA ILE A 43 -11.38 7.62 -23.17
C ILE A 43 -11.13 6.13 -22.90
N LEU A 44 -12.10 5.30 -23.28
CA LEU A 44 -12.00 3.85 -23.25
C LEU A 44 -12.12 3.33 -24.67
N ASP A 45 -11.26 2.39 -25.03
CA ASP A 45 -11.30 1.67 -26.30
C ASP A 45 -11.05 0.17 -26.07
N GLU A 46 -10.88 -0.56 -27.15
CA GLU A 46 -10.63 -2.01 -27.14
C GLU A 46 -9.22 -2.39 -26.68
N THR A 47 -8.32 -1.42 -26.47
CA THR A 47 -6.97 -1.60 -25.94
C THR A 47 -6.85 -1.27 -24.45
N THR A 48 -7.86 -0.61 -23.86
CA THR A 48 -7.88 -0.27 -22.43
C THR A 48 -8.56 -1.34 -21.58
N LEU A 49 -8.18 -1.40 -20.29
CA LEU A 49 -8.93 -2.10 -19.26
C LEU A 49 -9.47 -1.07 -18.24
N PRO A 50 -10.79 -0.96 -18.05
CA PRO A 50 -11.86 -1.70 -18.73
C PRO A 50 -12.02 -1.32 -20.21
N ILE A 51 -12.69 -2.19 -20.98
CA ILE A 51 -12.93 -1.99 -22.42
C ILE A 51 -14.08 -0.99 -22.64
N GLY A 52 -13.95 -0.18 -23.70
CA GLY A 52 -15.02 0.67 -24.21
C GLY A 52 -14.94 0.87 -25.71
N SER A 53 -15.75 1.80 -26.21
CA SER A 53 -15.75 2.23 -27.61
C SER A 53 -15.80 3.75 -27.66
N TYR A 54 -14.74 4.34 -28.20
CA TYR A 54 -14.64 5.77 -28.43
C TYR A 54 -14.89 6.10 -29.90
N SER A 55 -15.64 7.17 -30.16
CA SER A 55 -15.83 7.68 -31.52
C SER A 55 -16.04 9.18 -31.53
N GLU A 56 -15.61 9.82 -32.62
CA GLU A 56 -15.81 11.23 -32.89
C GLU A 56 -16.59 11.40 -34.20
N LYS A 57 -17.60 12.27 -34.22
CA LYS A 57 -18.45 12.50 -35.40
C LYS A 57 -18.82 13.98 -35.52
N GLU A 58 -18.82 14.49 -36.75
CA GLU A 58 -19.44 15.77 -37.07
C GLU A 58 -20.94 15.57 -37.34
N ILE A 59 -21.79 16.23 -36.57
CA ILE A 59 -23.25 16.13 -36.70
C ILE A 59 -23.81 17.50 -37.10
N PRO A 60 -24.49 17.63 -38.25
CA PRO A 60 -25.10 18.89 -38.67
C PRO A 60 -26.02 19.48 -37.58
N GLY A 61 -25.79 20.74 -37.21
CA GLY A 61 -26.54 21.44 -36.16
C GLY A 61 -26.06 21.18 -34.71
N LEU A 62 -25.24 20.15 -34.49
CA LEU A 62 -24.66 19.79 -33.18
C LEU A 62 -23.13 19.98 -33.12
N GLY A 63 -22.46 20.02 -34.28
CA GLY A 63 -21.01 20.18 -34.39
C GLY A 63 -20.24 18.89 -34.09
N HIS A 64 -19.03 19.05 -33.57
CA HIS A 64 -18.11 17.95 -33.24
C HIS A 64 -18.55 17.23 -31.96
N VAL A 65 -19.00 15.98 -32.08
CA VAL A 65 -19.50 15.17 -30.97
C VAL A 65 -18.54 14.03 -30.66
N LYS A 66 -18.08 13.99 -29.42
CA LYS A 66 -17.26 12.90 -28.85
C LYS A 66 -18.15 11.96 -28.05
N THR A 67 -18.09 10.67 -28.37
CA THR A 67 -18.86 9.63 -27.68
C THR A 67 -17.92 8.59 -27.11
N ASN A 68 -18.02 8.37 -25.80
CA ASN A 68 -17.31 7.31 -25.09
C ASN A 68 -18.34 6.33 -24.53
N LYS A 69 -18.38 5.11 -25.06
CA LYS A 69 -19.33 4.05 -24.69
C LYS A 69 -18.60 2.96 -23.91
N PRO A 70 -18.78 2.89 -22.59
CA PRO A 70 -18.23 1.81 -21.80
C PRO A 70 -18.85 0.46 -22.17
N ASN A 71 -18.09 -0.62 -22.08
CA ASN A 71 -18.60 -1.99 -22.24
C ASN A 71 -18.85 -2.66 -20.88
N PHE A 72 -19.49 -1.92 -19.97
CA PHE A 72 -19.80 -2.36 -18.60
C PHE A 72 -21.02 -1.62 -18.04
N ASP A 73 -21.67 -2.23 -17.04
CA ASP A 73 -22.93 -1.74 -16.45
C ASP A 73 -22.71 -0.91 -15.18
N PHE A 74 -21.86 0.12 -15.29
CA PHE A 74 -21.68 1.14 -14.26
C PHE A 74 -21.27 2.46 -14.92
N PHE A 75 -21.47 3.57 -14.21
CA PHE A 75 -21.08 4.89 -14.73
C PHE A 75 -19.55 5.02 -14.81
N ASN A 76 -19.01 5.50 -15.94
CA ASN A 76 -17.58 5.71 -16.15
C ASN A 76 -17.07 6.96 -15.39
N TYR A 77 -17.00 6.87 -14.06
CA TYR A 77 -16.34 7.90 -13.24
C TYR A 77 -14.86 7.99 -13.61
N ALA A 78 -14.36 9.21 -13.78
CA ALA A 78 -12.98 9.49 -14.13
C ALA A 78 -12.41 10.60 -13.24
N GLY A 79 -11.09 10.81 -13.30
CA GLY A 79 -10.38 11.78 -12.48
C GLY A 79 -9.47 11.12 -11.43
N ILE A 80 -9.07 11.89 -10.42
CA ILE A 80 -8.19 11.42 -9.34
C ILE A 80 -9.06 10.91 -8.18
N HIS A 81 -9.23 9.59 -8.10
CA HIS A 81 -10.15 8.97 -7.12
C HIS A 81 -9.50 8.62 -5.77
N ARG A 82 -8.18 8.67 -5.65
CA ARG A 82 -7.43 8.29 -4.44
C ARG A 82 -6.50 9.42 -3.99
N PRO A 83 -6.17 9.50 -2.68
CA PRO A 83 -5.23 10.50 -2.18
C PRO A 83 -3.88 10.46 -2.93
N VAL A 84 -3.43 11.61 -3.39
CA VAL A 84 -2.08 11.79 -3.93
C VAL A 84 -1.18 12.21 -2.77
N LYS A 85 -0.18 11.38 -2.46
CA LYS A 85 0.75 11.61 -1.36
C LYS A 85 2.17 11.79 -1.90
N ILE A 86 2.91 12.70 -1.29
CA ILE A 86 4.37 12.78 -1.41
C ILE A 86 4.93 12.14 -0.14
N TYR A 87 5.86 11.21 -0.31
CA TYR A 87 6.55 10.56 0.81
C TYR A 87 8.05 10.47 0.49
N THR A 88 8.86 10.37 1.53
CA THR A 88 10.30 10.19 1.42
C THR A 88 10.69 8.82 1.96
N THR A 89 11.81 8.31 1.46
CA THR A 89 12.47 7.11 2.00
C THR A 89 13.94 7.45 2.21
N PRO A 90 14.64 6.73 3.09
CA PRO A 90 16.10 6.76 3.09
C PRO A 90 16.66 6.25 1.75
N HIS A 91 17.96 6.46 1.49
CA HIS A 91 18.62 5.92 0.30
C HIS A 91 18.62 4.39 0.26
N THR A 92 18.70 3.76 1.43
CA THR A 92 18.44 2.33 1.61
C THR A 92 17.01 2.14 2.10
N TYR A 93 16.16 1.50 1.30
CA TYR A 93 14.73 1.38 1.60
C TYR A 93 14.13 0.05 1.14
N VAL A 94 13.05 -0.36 1.80
CA VAL A 94 12.26 -1.53 1.40
C VAL A 94 11.44 -1.15 0.17
N LYS A 95 11.60 -1.92 -0.91
CA LYS A 95 10.87 -1.75 -2.16
C LYS A 95 9.60 -2.58 -2.19
N ASP A 96 9.63 -3.79 -1.67
CA ASP A 96 8.50 -4.71 -1.63
C ASP A 96 8.60 -5.69 -0.46
N ILE A 97 7.45 -6.18 0.01
CA ILE A 97 7.33 -7.20 1.06
C ILE A 97 6.30 -8.24 0.62
N THR A 98 6.74 -9.49 0.55
CA THR A 98 5.88 -10.65 0.32
C THR A 98 5.73 -11.45 1.61
N ILE A 99 4.50 -11.85 1.92
CA ILE A 99 4.17 -12.70 3.06
C ILE A 99 3.28 -13.84 2.56
N VAL A 100 3.69 -15.08 2.84
CA VAL A 100 2.90 -16.28 2.58
C VAL A 100 2.71 -17.01 3.90
N THR A 101 1.47 -17.35 4.23
CA THR A 101 1.12 -18.02 5.48
C THR A 101 0.63 -19.43 5.21
N ALA A 102 1.01 -20.39 6.06
CA ALA A 102 0.49 -21.74 6.10
C ALA A 102 0.11 -22.12 7.54
N LEU A 103 -0.64 -23.22 7.69
CA LEU A 103 -1.06 -23.73 8.99
C LEU A 103 -0.73 -25.22 9.07
N GLU A 104 0.01 -25.60 10.10
CA GLU A 104 0.36 -26.98 10.44
C GLU A 104 -0.20 -27.29 11.83
N GLU A 105 -1.33 -28.00 11.90
CA GLU A 105 -2.12 -28.22 13.12
C GLU A 105 -2.52 -26.89 13.80
N THR A 106 -1.86 -26.52 14.90
CA THR A 106 -2.07 -25.25 15.61
C THR A 106 -0.95 -24.24 15.36
N THR A 107 0.06 -24.60 14.56
CA THR A 107 1.25 -23.78 14.30
C THR A 107 1.09 -23.02 12.99
N GLY A 108 1.08 -21.68 13.07
CA GLY A 108 1.11 -20.83 11.89
C GLY A 108 2.54 -20.70 11.37
N VAL A 109 2.75 -20.94 10.07
CA VAL A 109 4.03 -20.76 9.40
C VAL A 109 3.95 -19.48 8.58
N VAL A 110 4.84 -18.53 8.84
CA VAL A 110 4.91 -17.23 8.14
C VAL A 110 6.21 -17.16 7.36
N GLN A 111 6.10 -17.36 6.05
CA GLN A 111 7.19 -17.15 5.11
C GLN A 111 7.20 -15.68 4.69
N SER A 112 8.35 -15.03 4.80
CA SER A 112 8.47 -13.63 4.43
C SER A 112 9.72 -13.39 3.61
N GLU A 113 9.54 -12.60 2.56
CA GLU A 113 10.58 -12.16 1.64
C GLU A 113 10.48 -10.65 1.44
N ILE A 114 11.62 -9.97 1.39
CA ILE A 114 11.66 -8.54 1.05
C ILE A 114 12.57 -8.29 -0.13
N SER A 115 12.17 -7.32 -0.96
CA SER A 115 13.07 -6.66 -1.90
C SER A 115 13.40 -5.26 -1.40
N TYR A 116 14.66 -4.85 -1.53
CA TYR A 116 15.13 -3.56 -1.04
C TYR A 116 16.22 -2.99 -1.93
N VAL A 117 16.44 -1.69 -1.79
CA VAL A 117 17.50 -0.93 -2.46
C VAL A 117 18.57 -0.57 -1.42
N GLY A 118 19.84 -0.61 -1.83
CA GLY A 118 21.00 -0.35 -0.98
C GLY A 118 21.60 -1.63 -0.38
N ASP A 119 22.72 -1.47 0.32
CA ASP A 119 23.38 -2.56 1.05
C ASP A 119 23.21 -2.32 2.56
N ALA A 120 22.50 -3.23 3.23
CA ALA A 120 22.27 -3.18 4.67
C ALA A 120 21.85 -4.55 5.21
N ALA A 121 22.19 -4.79 6.48
CA ALA A 121 21.72 -5.96 7.19
C ALA A 121 20.22 -5.84 7.48
N VAL A 122 19.45 -6.86 7.08
CA VAL A 122 17.99 -6.90 7.24
C VAL A 122 17.63 -7.56 8.55
N HIS A 123 16.63 -7.00 9.22
CA HIS A 123 16.02 -7.58 10.40
C HIS A 123 14.49 -7.53 10.31
N ALA A 124 13.84 -8.61 10.68
CA ALA A 124 12.40 -8.76 10.75
C ALA A 124 11.95 -9.14 12.15
N ARG A 125 10.80 -8.62 12.57
CA ARG A 125 10.10 -9.04 13.78
C ARG A 125 8.62 -9.27 13.45
N ILE A 126 8.05 -10.32 14.03
CA ILE A 126 6.60 -10.49 14.08
C ILE A 126 6.13 -10.12 15.47
N MET A 127 5.16 -9.22 15.54
CA MET A 127 4.49 -8.79 16.75
C MET A 127 3.03 -9.24 16.73
N ASP A 128 2.47 -9.59 17.88
CA ASP A 128 1.03 -9.83 18.03
C ASP A 128 0.21 -8.54 18.10
N GLN A 129 -1.11 -8.64 18.31
CA GLN A 129 -1.99 -7.47 18.38
C GLN A 129 -1.66 -6.52 19.55
N ASP A 130 -1.12 -7.05 20.64
CA ASP A 130 -0.74 -6.30 21.84
C ASP A 130 0.71 -5.79 21.77
N GLN A 131 1.35 -5.91 20.58
CA GLN A 131 2.73 -5.52 20.32
C GLN A 131 3.78 -6.32 21.13
N TYR A 132 3.47 -7.57 21.48
CA TYR A 132 4.48 -8.51 21.98
C TYR A 132 5.20 -9.20 20.83
N MET A 133 6.52 -9.32 20.93
CA MET A 133 7.35 -9.97 19.92
C MET A 133 7.18 -11.50 20.00
N ILE A 134 6.83 -12.10 18.86
CA ILE A 134 6.57 -13.53 18.71
C ILE A 134 7.74 -14.25 18.02
N GLY A 135 8.48 -13.55 17.16
CA GLY A 135 9.68 -14.10 16.52
C GLY A 135 10.45 -13.07 15.71
N GLU A 136 11.67 -13.44 15.31
CA GLU A 136 12.56 -12.60 14.50
C GLU A 136 13.30 -13.37 13.39
N LEU A 137 13.70 -12.65 12.33
CA LEU A 137 14.59 -13.13 11.27
C LEU A 137 15.67 -12.09 10.99
N ASN A 138 16.89 -12.54 10.68
CA ASN A 138 18.03 -11.69 10.33
C ASN A 138 18.40 -11.80 8.85
N SER A 139 17.41 -12.07 8.00
CA SER A 139 17.57 -12.32 6.57
C SER A 139 16.46 -11.66 5.75
N ALA A 140 16.74 -11.41 4.47
CA ALA A 140 15.77 -10.88 3.52
C ALA A 140 14.61 -11.88 3.30
N GLN A 141 14.93 -13.17 3.21
CA GLN A 141 13.99 -14.26 3.07
C GLN A 141 14.12 -15.24 4.25
N GLY A 142 12.99 -15.72 4.77
CA GLY A 142 12.97 -16.73 5.82
C GLY A 142 11.55 -17.12 6.24
N SER A 143 11.47 -18.05 7.19
CA SER A 143 10.22 -18.57 7.73
C SER A 143 10.22 -18.49 9.26
N LEU A 144 9.08 -18.13 9.84
CA LEU A 144 8.84 -18.13 11.28
C LEU A 144 7.66 -19.03 11.63
N ASN A 145 7.77 -19.76 12.73
CA ASN A 145 6.69 -20.58 13.25
C ASN A 145 6.08 -19.92 14.49
N ILE A 146 4.75 -19.81 14.50
CA ILE A 146 3.95 -19.24 15.58
C ILE A 146 3.12 -20.38 16.17
N ASN A 147 3.54 -20.91 17.32
CA ASN A 147 2.81 -21.98 18.00
C ASN A 147 1.48 -21.44 18.54
N ASN A 148 0.40 -22.24 18.42
CA ASN A 148 -0.95 -21.86 18.83
C ASN A 148 -1.37 -20.50 18.24
N VAL A 149 -1.24 -20.36 16.92
CA VAL A 149 -1.49 -19.12 16.21
C VAL A 149 -2.94 -18.66 16.36
N ASN A 150 -3.13 -17.35 16.55
CA ASN A 150 -4.45 -16.75 16.46
C ASN A 150 -4.78 -16.52 14.98
N LEU A 151 -5.71 -17.31 14.44
CA LEU A 151 -6.11 -17.20 13.04
C LEU A 151 -6.90 -15.91 12.80
N TRP A 152 -6.68 -15.31 11.62
CA TRP A 152 -7.63 -14.38 11.06
C TRP A 152 -8.84 -15.18 10.57
N GLU A 153 -10.04 -14.82 11.03
CA GLU A 153 -11.28 -15.48 10.65
C GLU A 153 -12.27 -14.46 10.06
N PRO A 154 -13.15 -14.86 9.13
CA PRO A 154 -14.22 -13.99 8.65
C PRO A 154 -15.02 -13.40 9.81
N LEU A 155 -15.14 -12.07 9.84
CA LEU A 155 -15.81 -11.29 10.90
C LEU A 155 -15.17 -11.37 12.30
N LYS A 156 -14.01 -12.01 12.44
CA LYS A 156 -13.23 -12.08 13.68
C LYS A 156 -11.74 -11.95 13.33
N ALA A 157 -11.39 -10.76 12.86
CA ALA A 157 -10.04 -10.47 12.39
C ALA A 157 -9.04 -10.47 13.55
N TYR A 158 -7.91 -11.15 13.33
CA TYR A 158 -6.70 -11.04 14.15
C TYR A 158 -5.54 -10.62 13.25
N HIS A 159 -4.77 -9.62 13.68
CA HIS A 159 -3.68 -9.06 12.87
C HIS A 159 -2.36 -9.09 13.62
N TYR A 160 -1.41 -9.85 13.09
CA TYR A 160 -0.01 -9.71 13.47
C TYR A 160 0.63 -8.55 12.70
N THR A 161 1.70 -7.98 13.25
CA THR A 161 2.50 -6.94 12.60
C THR A 161 3.85 -7.51 12.20
N LEU A 162 4.18 -7.49 10.90
CA LEU A 162 5.54 -7.74 10.41
C LEU A 162 6.30 -6.41 10.34
N GLN A 163 7.29 -6.23 11.20
CA GLN A 163 8.19 -5.09 11.15
C GLN A 163 9.48 -5.45 10.41
N ARG A 164 9.82 -4.69 9.37
CA ARG A 164 11.09 -4.80 8.65
C ARG A 164 11.95 -3.58 8.92
N SER A 165 13.23 -3.81 9.20
CA SER A 165 14.19 -2.77 9.52
C SER A 165 15.55 -3.09 8.91
N PHE A 166 16.28 -2.05 8.53
CA PHE A 166 17.69 -2.15 8.19
C PHE A 166 18.50 -1.74 9.41
N ARG A 167 19.50 -2.54 9.77
CA ARG A 167 20.53 -2.11 10.73
C ARG A 167 21.60 -1.36 9.95
N SER A 168 21.57 -0.04 10.01
CA SER A 168 22.68 0.79 9.57
C SER A 168 23.70 0.90 10.70
N SER A 169 24.97 0.65 10.39
CA SER A 169 26.08 1.22 11.15
C SER A 169 26.15 2.72 10.82
N ILE A 170 25.47 3.52 11.66
CA ILE A 170 25.67 4.96 11.96
C ILE A 170 25.94 5.90 10.77
N CYS A 171 25.11 6.95 10.67
CA CYS A 171 25.38 8.13 9.87
C CYS A 171 26.79 8.70 10.17
N GLU A 172 27.66 8.72 9.16
CA GLU A 172 28.79 9.66 9.09
C GLU A 172 28.31 11.02 8.56
#